data_AF-Q1CVK7-F1
#
_entry.id   AF-Q1CVK7-F1
#
_cell.length_a   1.000
_cell.length_b   1.000
_cell.length_c   1.000
_cell.angle_alpha   90.00
_cell.angle_beta   90.00
_cell.angle_gamma   90.00
#
_symmetry.space_group_name_H-M   'P 1'
#
loop_
_entity.id
_entity.type
_entity.pdbx_description
1 polymer ?
#
loop_
_entity_poly.entity_id
_entity_poly.type
_entity_poly.pdbx_seq_one_letter_code
_entity_poly.pdbx_strand_id
1 'polypeptide(L)'
;MTVTRTTAVHVHDGFDVYVGRAFRAYAKPSPLNPVPGRFGNPFKPGGVRTPGAMLRTYFAPWLGTLPEAEQERIRQEALRRMGPDEDAFDAFRWYLGLRTRHDADHRAAVLMLRGKRLGCWCKPGPCHADILAEWVDAQPD
;
A
#
# COMPACT_ATOMS: atom_id res chain seq x y z
N MET A 1 -27.23 8.62 -4.80
CA MET A 1 -26.78 7.51 -3.93
C MET A 1 -25.72 8.09 -3.02
N THR A 2 -25.85 7.96 -1.69
CA THR A 2 -24.78 8.38 -0.77
C THR A 2 -23.60 7.45 -0.94
N VAL A 3 -22.50 7.94 -1.53
CA VAL A 3 -21.26 7.15 -1.63
C VAL A 3 -20.72 7.01 -0.21
N THR A 4 -20.73 5.79 0.32
CA THR A 4 -20.09 5.50 1.61
C THR A 4 -18.61 5.80 1.48
N ARG A 5 -18.08 6.66 2.35
CA ARG A 5 -16.67 7.05 2.34
C ARG A 5 -15.78 5.87 2.75
N THR A 6 -14.64 5.71 2.10
CA THR A 6 -13.61 4.76 2.56
C THR A 6 -13.00 5.26 3.87
N THR A 7 -12.83 4.39 4.86
CA THR A 7 -12.34 4.83 6.19
C THR A 7 -11.26 3.90 6.71
N ALA A 8 -10.26 4.46 7.40
CA ALA A 8 -9.26 3.67 8.11
C ALA A 8 -9.65 3.52 9.59
N VAL A 9 -9.55 2.30 10.11
CA VAL A 9 -9.95 1.95 11.48
C VAL A 9 -8.89 1.09 12.15
N HIS A 10 -8.90 1.06 13.48
CA HIS A 10 -8.06 0.09 14.18
C HIS A 10 -8.59 -1.32 13.92
N VAL A 11 -7.68 -2.30 13.90
CA VAL A 11 -8.03 -3.71 13.63
C VAL A 11 -9.04 -4.32 14.61
N HIS A 12 -9.20 -3.72 15.79
CA HIS A 12 -10.18 -4.17 16.80
C HIS A 12 -11.55 -3.49 16.68
N ASP A 13 -11.70 -2.49 15.81
CA ASP A 13 -12.94 -1.71 15.68
C ASP A 13 -13.90 -2.28 14.64
N GLY A 14 -13.64 -3.50 14.15
CA GLY A 14 -14.34 -4.11 13.02
C GLY A 14 -13.94 -3.47 11.69
N PHE A 15 -13.43 -4.29 10.76
CA PHE A 15 -12.96 -3.84 9.45
C PHE A 15 -13.36 -4.84 8.37
N ASP A 16 -13.44 -4.36 7.13
CA ASP A 16 -13.77 -5.19 5.96
C ASP A 16 -12.52 -5.78 5.32
N VAL A 17 -11.46 -4.96 5.22
CA VAL A 17 -10.20 -5.35 4.57
C VAL A 17 -9.03 -4.96 5.46
N TYR A 18 -8.25 -5.94 5.90
CA TYR A 18 -6.96 -5.66 6.51
C TYR A 18 -6.00 -5.18 5.43
N VAL A 19 -5.27 -4.09 5.66
CA VAL A 19 -4.37 -3.49 4.65
C VAL A 19 -2.91 -3.45 5.09
N GLY A 20 -2.55 -4.13 6.18
CA GLY A 20 -1.16 -4.20 6.64
C GLY A 20 -0.27 -5.09 5.76
N ARG A 21 1.06 -4.92 5.88
CA ARG A 21 2.07 -5.66 5.10
C ARG A 21 2.07 -7.17 5.30
N ALA A 22 1.65 -7.66 6.46
CA ALA A 22 1.65 -9.07 6.80
C ALA A 22 0.40 -9.39 7.57
N PHE A 23 -0.17 -10.55 7.27
CA PHE A 23 -1.31 -11.06 8.00
C PHE A 23 -0.97 -11.33 9.47
N ARG A 24 -1.99 -11.23 10.31
CA ARG A 24 -1.94 -11.48 11.76
C ARG A 24 -2.92 -12.59 12.08
N ALA A 25 -2.79 -13.20 13.26
CA ALA A 25 -3.55 -14.39 13.64
C ALA A 25 -5.08 -14.27 13.46
N TYR A 26 -5.64 -13.07 13.58
CA TYR A 26 -7.08 -12.80 13.46
C TYR A 26 -7.50 -12.26 12.07
N ALA A 27 -6.55 -12.00 11.17
CA ALA A 27 -6.83 -11.61 9.79
C ALA A 27 -6.57 -12.83 8.89
N LYS A 28 -7.57 -13.30 8.16
CA LYS A 28 -7.40 -14.41 7.20
C LYS A 28 -6.99 -13.87 5.83
N PRO A 29 -5.97 -14.43 5.16
CA PRO A 29 -5.64 -14.10 3.78
C PRO A 29 -6.87 -14.22 2.86
N SER A 30 -6.95 -13.34 1.87
CA SER A 30 -8.01 -13.36 0.87
C SER A 30 -7.44 -13.05 -0.52
N PRO A 31 -8.19 -13.32 -1.61
CA PRO A 31 -7.74 -12.91 -2.95
C PRO A 31 -7.49 -11.40 -3.06
N LEU A 32 -8.27 -10.59 -2.35
CA LEU A 32 -8.13 -9.13 -2.33
C LEU A 32 -6.86 -8.69 -1.56
N ASN A 33 -6.54 -9.35 -0.46
CA ASN A 33 -5.29 -9.13 0.27
C ASN A 33 -4.58 -10.47 0.57
N PRO A 34 -3.57 -10.87 -0.23
CA PRO A 34 -2.77 -12.08 -0.03
C PRO A 34 -1.60 -11.89 0.95
N VAL A 35 -0.78 -12.92 1.18
CA VAL A 35 0.47 -12.82 1.96
C VAL A 35 1.67 -12.71 1.01
N PRO A 36 2.58 -11.74 1.17
CA PRO A 36 2.46 -10.54 2.02
C PRO A 36 1.35 -9.61 1.51
N GLY A 37 0.83 -8.78 2.42
CA GLY A 37 -0.29 -7.90 2.18
C GLY A 37 -0.05 -6.95 1.00
N ARG A 38 -0.98 -6.96 0.04
CA ARG A 38 -0.93 -6.20 -1.21
C ARG A 38 -0.90 -4.69 -1.00
N PHE A 39 -1.50 -4.21 0.09
CA PHE A 39 -1.73 -2.78 0.37
C PHE A 39 -0.78 -2.18 1.42
N GLY A 40 0.17 -2.96 1.92
CA GLY A 40 1.04 -2.50 3.00
C GLY A 40 2.06 -1.46 2.52
N ASN A 41 2.34 -0.47 3.36
CA ASN A 41 3.41 0.50 3.11
C ASN A 41 4.81 -0.16 3.16
N PRO A 42 5.57 -0.20 2.05
CA PRO A 42 6.90 -0.80 1.99
C PRO A 42 7.99 0.01 2.72
N PHE A 43 7.76 1.30 2.97
CA PHE A 43 8.74 2.22 3.58
C PHE A 43 8.66 2.33 5.09
N LYS A 44 7.73 1.63 5.75
CA LYS A 44 7.65 1.67 7.22
C LYS A 44 8.99 1.17 7.82
N PRO A 45 9.65 1.96 8.68
CA PRO A 45 10.86 1.55 9.36
C PRO A 45 10.68 0.22 10.12
N GLY A 46 11.70 -0.65 10.05
CA GLY A 46 11.66 -2.00 10.61
C GLY A 46 10.63 -2.93 9.99
N GLY A 47 9.95 -2.50 8.91
CA GLY A 47 8.85 -3.23 8.30
C GLY A 47 9.23 -4.26 7.27
N VAL A 48 10.34 -4.02 6.58
CA VAL A 48 11.00 -4.89 5.60
C VAL A 48 12.42 -5.09 6.08
N ARG A 49 12.94 -6.32 6.01
CA ARG A 49 14.25 -6.66 6.61
C ARG A 49 15.44 -5.98 5.92
N THR A 50 15.36 -5.79 4.60
CA THR A 50 16.43 -5.17 3.79
C THR A 50 15.84 -4.41 2.60
N PRO A 51 16.56 -3.43 2.02
CA PRO A 51 16.14 -2.78 0.78
C PRO A 51 15.92 -3.77 -0.37
N GLY A 52 16.76 -4.79 -0.49
CA GLY A 52 16.56 -5.86 -1.48
C GLY A 52 15.28 -6.65 -1.27
N ALA A 53 14.88 -6.92 -0.02
CA ALA A 53 13.60 -7.56 0.27
C ALA A 53 12.41 -6.65 -0.10
N MET A 54 12.52 -5.36 0.19
CA MET A 54 11.52 -4.36 -0.19
C MET A 54 11.30 -4.32 -1.71
N LEU A 55 12.37 -4.20 -2.50
CA LEU A 55 12.31 -4.17 -3.96
C LEU A 55 11.72 -5.47 -4.52
N ARG A 56 12.16 -6.63 -4.04
CA ARG A 56 11.63 -7.92 -4.52
C ARG A 56 10.15 -8.10 -4.21
N THR A 57 9.70 -7.71 -3.02
CA THR A 57 8.31 -7.93 -2.62
C THR A 57 7.34 -6.91 -3.24
N TYR A 58 7.73 -5.64 -3.31
CA TYR A 58 6.80 -4.55 -3.61
C TYR A 58 6.97 -3.90 -4.99
N PHE A 59 8.12 -4.10 -5.64
CA PHE A 59 8.44 -3.50 -6.94
C PHE A 59 8.55 -4.56 -8.05
N ALA A 60 9.27 -5.66 -7.82
CA ALA A 60 9.50 -6.68 -8.84
C ALA A 60 8.24 -7.23 -9.54
N PRO A 61 7.06 -7.37 -8.89
CA PRO A 61 5.86 -7.91 -9.54
C PRO A 61 5.36 -7.09 -10.75
N TRP A 62 5.68 -5.80 -10.82
CA TRP A 62 5.18 -4.91 -11.86
C TRP A 62 6.30 -4.11 -12.54
N LEU A 63 7.43 -3.88 -11.86
CA LEU A 63 8.50 -3.04 -12.39
C LEU A 63 9.12 -3.61 -13.67
N GLY A 64 9.16 -4.94 -13.83
CA GLY A 64 9.76 -5.61 -14.98
C GLY A 64 9.04 -5.35 -16.31
N THR A 65 7.84 -4.77 -16.30
CA THR A 65 7.09 -4.42 -17.52
C THR A 65 7.50 -3.08 -18.12
N LEU A 66 8.33 -2.31 -17.41
CA LEU A 66 8.78 -0.97 -17.83
C LEU A 66 10.15 -1.03 -18.55
N PRO A 67 10.51 -0.01 -19.34
CA PRO A 67 11.84 0.10 -19.93
C PRO A 67 12.96 0.10 -18.87
N GLU A 68 14.09 -0.52 -19.14
CA GLU A 68 15.18 -0.70 -18.17
C GLU A 68 15.65 0.62 -17.51
N ALA A 69 15.76 1.68 -18.29
CA ALA A 69 16.14 3.00 -17.79
C ALA A 69 15.11 3.55 -16.77
N GLU A 70 13.82 3.27 -16.97
CA GLU A 70 12.77 3.66 -16.03
C GLU A 70 12.79 2.77 -14.79
N GLN A 71 13.03 1.46 -14.96
CA GLN A 71 13.20 0.55 -13.83
C GLN A 71 14.33 1.00 -12.91
N GLU A 72 15.48 1.38 -13.49
CA GLU A 72 16.65 1.83 -12.73
C GLU A 72 16.35 3.13 -11.97
N ARG A 73 15.74 4.12 -12.63
CA ARG A 73 15.33 5.37 -11.98
C ARG A 73 14.38 5.12 -10.80
N ILE A 74 13.41 4.24 -10.98
CA ILE A 74 12.45 3.88 -9.92
C ILE A 74 13.16 3.16 -8.76
N ARG A 75 14.08 2.24 -9.04
CA ARG A 75 14.86 1.55 -8.00
C ARG A 75 15.68 2.54 -7.19
N GLN A 76 16.40 3.46 -7.85
CA GLN A 76 17.19 4.48 -7.16
C GLN A 76 16.33 5.38 -6.27
N GLU A 77 15.19 5.85 -6.78
CA GLU A 77 14.27 6.67 -5.98
C GLU A 77 13.65 5.90 -4.81
N ALA A 78 13.30 4.62 -5.01
CA ALA A 78 12.79 3.76 -3.93
C ALA A 78 13.85 3.53 -2.84
N LEU A 79 15.12 3.39 -3.21
CA LEU A 79 16.24 3.26 -2.26
C LEU A 79 16.47 4.58 -1.51
N ARG A 80 16.45 5.72 -2.20
CA ARG A 80 16.54 7.05 -1.58
C ARG A 80 15.46 7.24 -0.53
N ARG A 81 14.20 6.97 -0.89
CA ARG A 81 13.00 7.07 -0.01
C ARG A 81 12.97 6.09 1.16
N MET A 82 13.79 5.05 1.14
CA MET A 82 13.95 4.13 2.26
C MET A 82 15.00 4.63 3.27
N GLY A 83 15.68 5.74 2.97
CA GLY A 83 16.63 6.38 3.85
C GLY A 83 16.02 6.80 5.19
N PRO A 84 16.85 6.94 6.24
CA PRO A 84 16.38 7.22 7.60
C PRO A 84 15.70 8.60 7.76
N ASP A 85 16.00 9.55 6.88
CA ASP A 85 15.50 10.92 6.93
C ASP A 85 14.21 11.13 6.12
N GLU A 86 13.72 10.09 5.43
CA GLU A 86 12.56 10.19 4.55
C GLU A 86 11.28 9.83 5.29
N ASP A 87 10.22 10.61 5.05
CA ASP A 87 8.90 10.33 5.62
C ASP A 87 8.26 9.11 4.91
N ALA A 88 7.95 8.08 5.70
CA ALA A 88 7.42 6.83 5.18
C ALA A 88 6.01 6.96 4.59
N PHE A 89 5.23 7.98 4.99
CA PHE A 89 3.90 8.24 4.45
C PHE A 89 3.97 8.94 3.09
N ASP A 90 4.87 9.90 2.93
CA ASP A 90 5.12 10.55 1.65
C ASP A 90 5.78 9.61 0.64
N ALA A 91 6.70 8.77 1.09
CA ALA A 91 7.23 7.68 0.27
C ALA A 91 6.12 6.70 -0.16
N PHE A 92 5.15 6.43 0.72
CA PHE A 92 4.00 5.60 0.37
C PHE A 92 3.04 6.27 -0.62
N ARG A 93 2.78 7.57 -0.51
CA ARG A 93 1.99 8.33 -1.49
C ARG A 93 2.61 8.24 -2.88
N TRP A 94 3.92 8.45 -2.97
CA TRP A 94 4.67 8.29 -4.20
C TRP A 94 4.53 6.88 -4.77
N TYR A 95 4.75 5.85 -3.96
CA TYR A 95 4.65 4.46 -4.39
C TYR A 95 3.24 4.05 -4.80
N LEU A 96 2.20 4.47 -4.07
CA LEU A 96 0.82 4.18 -4.41
C LEU A 96 0.48 4.80 -5.77
N GLY A 97 0.80 6.08 -5.96
CA GLY A 97 0.59 6.76 -7.25
C GLY A 97 1.39 6.12 -8.38
N LEU A 98 2.64 5.76 -8.14
CA LEU A 98 3.48 5.08 -9.13
C LEU A 98 2.91 3.71 -9.50
N ARG A 99 2.68 2.84 -8.51
CA ARG A 99 2.23 1.48 -8.75
C ARG A 99 0.86 1.46 -9.42
N THR A 100 -0.09 2.26 -8.97
CA THR A 100 -1.42 2.34 -9.62
C THR A 100 -1.37 2.82 -11.07
N ARG A 101 -0.34 3.56 -11.50
CA ARG A 101 -0.14 3.92 -12.92
C ARG A 101 0.41 2.77 -13.78
N HIS A 102 1.20 1.87 -13.20
CA HIS A 102 1.96 0.86 -13.96
C HIS A 102 1.53 -0.60 -13.68
N ASP A 103 0.69 -0.83 -12.67
CA ASP A 103 0.18 -2.13 -12.24
C ASP A 103 -1.36 -2.07 -12.23
N ALA A 104 -1.98 -2.43 -13.36
CA ALA A 104 -3.43 -2.37 -13.55
C ALA A 104 -4.19 -3.28 -12.56
N ASP A 105 -3.63 -4.45 -12.25
CA ASP A 105 -4.20 -5.38 -11.27
C ASP A 105 -4.18 -4.79 -9.86
N HIS A 106 -3.09 -4.12 -9.48
CA HIS A 106 -3.03 -3.39 -8.22
C HIS A 106 -3.99 -2.22 -8.21
N ARG A 107 -4.09 -1.45 -9.30
CA ARG A 107 -5.05 -0.34 -9.41
C ARG A 107 -6.49 -0.82 -9.20
N ALA A 108 -6.89 -1.91 -9.87
CA ALA A 108 -8.21 -2.50 -9.71
C ALA A 108 -8.45 -2.93 -8.25
N ALA A 109 -7.47 -3.62 -7.63
CA ALA A 109 -7.56 -4.05 -6.24
C ALA A 109 -7.67 -2.87 -5.25
N VAL A 110 -6.99 -1.75 -5.50
CA VAL A 110 -7.10 -0.54 -4.68
C VAL A 110 -8.47 0.11 -4.86
N LEU A 111 -9.00 0.22 -6.08
CA LEU A 111 -10.34 0.75 -6.33
C LEU A 111 -11.44 -0.09 -5.67
N MET A 112 -11.25 -1.40 -5.56
CA MET A 112 -12.15 -2.29 -4.81
C MET A 112 -12.22 -1.96 -3.32
N LEU A 113 -11.36 -1.10 -2.78
CA LEU A 113 -11.43 -0.64 -1.39
C LEU A 113 -12.50 0.45 -1.17
N ARG A 114 -13.10 1.01 -2.23
CA ARG A 114 -14.07 2.11 -2.14
C ARG A 114 -15.22 1.77 -1.19
N GLY A 115 -15.46 2.66 -0.24
CA GLY A 115 -16.51 2.54 0.77
C GLY A 115 -16.28 1.45 1.82
N LYS A 116 -15.09 0.85 1.88
CA LYS A 116 -14.72 -0.16 2.88
C LYS A 116 -14.07 0.46 4.11
N ARG A 117 -14.18 -0.25 5.23
CA ARG A 117 -13.41 -0.03 6.47
C ARG A 117 -12.07 -0.76 6.38
N LEU A 118 -10.99 0.01 6.27
CA LEU A 118 -9.62 -0.47 6.12
C LEU A 118 -8.98 -0.67 7.49
N GLY A 119 -8.73 -1.92 7.86
CA GLY A 119 -8.15 -2.30 9.13
C GLY A 119 -6.63 -2.14 9.14
N CYS A 120 -6.11 -1.35 10.10
CA CYS A 120 -4.68 -1.22 10.33
C CYS A 120 -4.35 -1.02 11.82
N TRP A 121 -3.20 -1.53 12.25
CA TRP A 121 -2.69 -1.37 13.61
C TRP A 121 -2.23 0.04 13.97
N CYS A 122 -1.96 0.90 12.98
CA CYS A 122 -1.42 2.23 13.27
C CYS A 122 -2.48 3.19 13.83
N LYS A 123 -3.78 2.92 13.59
CA LYS A 123 -4.85 3.74 14.15
C LYS A 123 -4.88 3.65 15.68
N PRO A 124 -5.20 4.74 16.40
CA PRO A 124 -5.72 6.01 15.91
C PRO A 124 -4.67 7.01 15.37
N GLY A 125 -3.38 6.68 15.42
CA GLY A 125 -2.31 7.54 14.90
C GLY A 125 -2.26 7.62 13.37
N PRO A 126 -1.28 8.37 12.82
CA PRO A 126 -1.03 8.44 11.37
C PRO A 126 -0.94 7.05 10.74
N CYS A 127 -1.70 6.81 9.68
CA CYS A 127 -1.88 5.47 9.13
C CYS A 127 -1.80 5.46 7.60
N HIS A 128 -1.16 4.44 7.03
CA HIS A 128 -1.09 4.28 5.58
C HIS A 128 -2.46 3.91 4.98
N ALA A 129 -3.38 3.38 5.79
CA ALA A 129 -4.75 3.14 5.39
C ALA A 129 -5.52 4.45 5.14
N ASP A 130 -5.15 5.56 5.79
CA ASP A 130 -5.72 6.87 5.47
C ASP A 130 -5.34 7.29 4.05
N ILE A 131 -4.08 7.12 3.67
CA ILE A 131 -3.59 7.43 2.31
C ILE A 131 -4.31 6.59 1.25
N LEU A 132 -4.55 5.30 1.53
CA LEU A 132 -5.34 4.45 0.63
C LEU A 132 -6.77 4.96 0.49
N ALA A 133 -7.42 5.29 1.61
CA ALA A 133 -8.78 5.81 1.61
C ALA A 133 -8.88 7.15 0.85
N GLU A 134 -7.97 8.08 1.14
CA GLU A 134 -7.85 9.37 0.43
C GLU A 134 -7.64 9.18 -1.08
N TRP A 135 -6.73 8.30 -1.48
CA TRP A 135 -6.46 8.04 -2.89
C TRP A 135 -7.68 7.48 -3.60
N VAL A 136 -8.36 6.50 -2.99
CA VAL A 136 -9.56 5.85 -3.56
C VAL A 136 -10.71 6.82 -3.69
N ASP A 137 -11.01 7.57 -2.64
CA ASP A 137 -12.12 8.54 -2.64
C ASP A 137 -11.87 9.69 -3.64
N ALA A 138 -10.60 9.97 -3.99
CA ALA A 138 -10.24 10.95 -5.01
C ALA A 138 -10.33 10.44 -6.46
N GLN A 139 -10.55 9.14 -6.69
CA GLN A 139 -10.72 8.61 -8.04
C GLN A 139 -12.17 8.78 -8.53
N PRO A 140 -12.41 8.96 -9.85
CA PRO A 140 -13.76 8.89 -10.39
C PRO A 140 -14.42 7.53 -10.09
N ASP A 141 -15.75 7.52 -10.03
CA ASP A 141 -16.56 6.30 -9.93
C ASP A 141 -16.53 5.49 -11.23
#